data_AF-A0AAJ1R165-F1
#
_entry.id   AF-A0AAJ1R165-F1
#
_cell.length_a   1.000
_cell.length_b   1.000
_cell.length_c   1.000
_cell.angle_alpha   90.00
_cell.angle_beta   90.00
_cell.angle_gamma   90.00
#
_symmetry.space_group_name_H-M   'P 1'
#
loop_
_entity.id
_entity.type
_entity.pdbx_description
1 polymer ?
#
loop_
_entity_poly.entity_id
_entity_poly.type
_entity_poly.pdbx_seq_one_letter_code
_entity_poly.pdbx_strand_id
1 'polypeptide(L)'
;MKTFTLTGGARIGRANATYPFANLYVDENTLKINASLVGNLIFQPQDIISIKPYSLVPIIGKGIKILHRVENYNQHVVFWTMTDPEFVISEIKKTGFLEKTNLHSEKDLTIVQQQKQGGFPLKPFVKIIFTIIWYPLFLYDFIPFFWGNKEGKPFGTGVCTALGLLFTTALLTLISGDFRKLILKEGRTLDDIKKSAIFILLISGIMFTAFLTFALS
;
A
#
# COMPACT_ATOMS: atom_id res chain seq x y z
N MET A 1 13.68 -10.15 23.33
CA MET A 1 13.82 -10.34 21.88
C MET A 1 14.12 -9.01 21.23
N LYS A 2 15.06 -8.96 20.28
CA LYS A 2 15.40 -7.73 19.55
C LYS A 2 14.44 -7.57 18.37
N THR A 3 13.90 -6.37 18.21
CA THR A 3 13.04 -6.00 17.07
C THR A 3 13.67 -4.80 16.37
N PHE A 4 13.44 -4.70 15.06
CA PHE A 4 13.91 -3.58 14.24
C PHE A 4 12.75 -3.03 13.43
N THR A 5 12.58 -1.71 13.46
CA THR A 5 11.54 -1.01 12.69
C THR A 5 12.12 0.17 11.96
N LEU A 6 11.62 0.42 10.74
CA LEU A 6 12.07 1.52 9.91
C LEU A 6 10.94 2.01 9.02
N THR A 7 10.73 3.33 8.99
CA THR A 7 9.80 3.96 8.04
C THR A 7 10.54 4.27 6.74
N GLY A 8 9.89 4.01 5.62
CA GLY A 8 10.51 4.02 4.29
C GLY A 8 9.50 4.23 3.17
N GLY A 9 9.93 3.91 1.95
CA GLY A 9 9.07 3.60 0.83
C GLY A 9 9.21 2.12 0.47
N ALA A 10 8.43 1.64 -0.50
CA ALA A 10 8.61 0.30 -1.05
C ALA A 10 8.23 0.24 -2.52
N ARG A 11 8.84 -0.69 -3.24
CA ARG A 11 8.44 -1.10 -4.58
C ARG A 11 8.09 -2.58 -4.55
N ILE A 12 6.88 -2.88 -5.03
CA ILE A 12 6.39 -4.25 -5.18
C ILE A 12 6.01 -4.43 -6.65
N GLY A 13 6.86 -5.12 -7.40
CA GLY A 13 6.75 -5.22 -8.85
C GLY A 13 6.87 -3.87 -9.54
N ARG A 14 5.77 -3.44 -10.17
CA ARG A 14 5.66 -2.15 -10.87
C ARG A 14 5.04 -1.05 -10.00
N ALA A 15 4.49 -1.40 -8.84
CA ALA A 15 3.84 -0.45 -7.96
C ALA A 15 4.84 0.13 -6.94
N ASN A 16 4.73 1.43 -6.65
CA ASN A 16 5.62 2.15 -5.76
C ASN A 16 4.82 2.85 -4.67
N ALA A 17 5.25 2.68 -3.42
CA ALA A 17 4.90 3.51 -2.27
C ALA A 17 6.13 4.39 -1.98
N THR A 18 6.01 5.69 -2.11
CA THR A 18 7.10 6.63 -1.81
C THR A 18 7.30 6.77 -0.30
N TYR A 19 8.45 7.29 0.12
CA TYR A 19 8.62 7.67 1.53
C TYR A 19 7.57 8.73 1.93
N PRO A 20 6.91 8.65 3.10
CA PRO A 20 7.04 7.67 4.19
C PRO A 20 5.90 6.62 4.25
N PHE A 21 5.41 6.15 3.09
CA PHE A 21 4.23 5.27 2.98
C PHE A 21 4.50 3.77 3.18
N ALA A 22 5.75 3.38 3.48
CA ALA A 22 6.06 2.01 3.85
C ALA A 22 6.70 1.92 5.24
N ASN A 23 6.52 0.77 5.88
CA ASN A 23 7.19 0.39 7.11
C ASN A 23 7.83 -0.99 6.92
N LEU A 24 9.07 -1.11 7.39
CA LEU A 24 9.76 -2.37 7.61
C LEU A 24 9.67 -2.70 9.10
N TYR A 25 9.27 -3.93 9.41
CA TYR A 25 9.31 -4.50 10.75
C TYR A 25 10.01 -5.85 10.69
N VAL A 26 10.94 -6.11 11.60
CA VAL A 26 11.65 -7.37 11.70
C VAL A 26 11.77 -7.81 13.16
N ASP A 27 11.41 -9.06 13.41
CA ASP A 27 11.77 -9.82 14.61
C ASP A 27 12.46 -11.13 14.20
N GLU A 28 12.82 -11.98 15.16
CA GLU A 28 13.52 -13.25 14.87
C GLU A 28 12.76 -14.24 13.97
N ASN A 29 11.43 -14.12 13.85
CA ASN A 29 10.56 -15.07 13.15
C ASN A 29 9.80 -14.43 11.98
N THR A 30 9.81 -13.11 11.86
CA THR A 30 8.99 -12.39 10.89
C THR A 30 9.69 -11.15 10.34
N LEU A 31 9.64 -11.01 9.02
CA LEU A 31 9.92 -9.77 8.30
C LEU A 31 8.64 -9.29 7.62
N LYS A 32 8.23 -8.05 7.90
CA LYS A 32 7.04 -7.43 7.31
C LYS A 32 7.43 -6.17 6.56
N ILE A 33 6.95 -6.04 5.32
CA ILE A 33 6.90 -4.78 4.58
C ILE A 33 5.43 -4.40 4.44
N ASN A 34 5.02 -3.37 5.17
CA ASN A 34 3.71 -2.75 4.99
C ASN A 34 3.89 -1.54 4.09
N ALA A 35 3.48 -1.62 2.83
CA ALA A 35 3.51 -0.52 1.85
C ALA A 35 2.10 0.04 1.60
N SER A 36 1.24 -0.04 2.61
CA SER A 36 -0.14 0.41 2.54
C SER A 36 -0.93 -0.26 1.40
N LEU A 37 -1.67 0.50 0.57
CA LEU A 37 -2.41 -0.04 -0.57
C LEU A 37 -1.51 -0.66 -1.66
N VAL A 38 -0.20 -0.35 -1.70
CA VAL A 38 0.72 -0.96 -2.68
C VAL A 38 0.95 -2.43 -2.38
N GLY A 39 0.92 -2.82 -1.11
CA GLY A 39 0.96 -4.21 -0.69
C GLY A 39 1.59 -4.39 0.68
N ASN A 40 1.13 -5.42 1.40
CA ASN A 40 1.58 -5.79 2.73
C ASN A 40 2.12 -7.22 2.67
N LEU A 41 3.45 -7.32 2.64
CA LEU A 41 4.19 -8.56 2.53
C LEU A 41 4.66 -9.00 3.91
N ILE A 42 4.46 -10.27 4.20
CA ILE A 42 4.92 -10.94 5.41
C ILE A 42 5.73 -12.18 5.02
N PHE A 43 6.88 -12.33 5.65
CA PHE A 43 7.85 -13.39 5.38
C PHE A 43 8.28 -14.03 6.69
N GLN A 44 8.38 -15.35 6.67
CA GLN A 44 9.16 -16.11 7.63
C GLN A 44 10.61 -16.23 7.15
N PRO A 45 11.60 -16.57 8.00
CA PRO A 45 12.99 -16.70 7.60
C PRO A 45 13.19 -17.58 6.35
N GLN A 46 12.56 -18.76 6.32
CA GLN A 46 12.63 -19.72 5.22
C GLN A 46 12.05 -19.20 3.88
N ASP A 47 11.25 -18.13 3.93
CA ASP A 47 10.71 -17.50 2.72
C ASP A 47 11.75 -16.61 2.02
N ILE A 48 12.80 -16.18 2.75
CA ILE A 48 13.83 -15.28 2.25
C ILE A 48 15.00 -16.06 1.66
N ILE A 49 15.37 -15.71 0.42
CA ILE A 49 16.54 -16.25 -0.27
C ILE A 49 17.76 -15.39 0.05
N SER A 50 17.62 -14.07 -0.05
CA SER A 50 18.67 -13.12 0.33
C SER A 50 18.12 -11.71 0.48
N ILE A 51 18.80 -10.88 1.26
CA ILE A 51 18.59 -9.44 1.33
C ILE A 51 19.89 -8.77 0.90
N LYS A 52 19.81 -7.88 -0.10
CA LYS A 52 20.99 -7.21 -0.65
C LYS A 52 20.80 -5.69 -0.65
N PRO A 53 21.89 -4.91 -0.51
CA PRO A 53 21.85 -3.48 -0.79
C PRO A 53 21.29 -3.23 -2.19
N TYR A 54 20.52 -2.17 -2.31
CA TYR A 54 19.95 -1.75 -3.57
C TYR A 54 20.08 -0.24 -3.70
N SER A 55 20.55 0.22 -4.86
CA SER A 55 20.67 1.64 -5.20
C SER A 55 20.37 1.84 -6.67
N LEU A 56 19.49 2.80 -7.00
CA LEU A 56 19.24 3.24 -8.37
C LEU A 56 20.02 4.51 -8.73
N VAL A 57 20.22 5.42 -7.77
CA VAL A 57 20.94 6.69 -7.92
C VAL A 57 21.72 6.95 -6.62
N PRO A 58 22.94 7.51 -6.64
CA PRO A 58 23.78 7.68 -5.44
C PRO A 58 23.13 8.45 -4.27
N ILE A 59 22.07 9.23 -4.52
CA ILE A 59 21.45 10.13 -3.54
C ILE A 59 19.94 9.86 -3.36
N ILE A 60 19.24 9.29 -4.34
CA ILE A 60 17.79 9.06 -4.33
C ILE A 60 17.49 7.60 -4.70
N GLY A 61 16.75 6.89 -3.84
CA GLY A 61 16.40 5.49 -4.11
C GLY A 61 17.50 4.51 -3.74
N LYS A 62 18.05 4.64 -2.53
CA LYS A 62 18.77 3.56 -1.85
C LYS A 62 17.83 2.78 -0.92
N GLY A 63 18.16 1.52 -0.67
CA GLY A 63 17.30 0.63 0.09
C GLY A 63 17.83 -0.80 0.10
N ILE A 64 16.96 -1.74 0.50
CA ILE A 64 17.27 -3.18 0.47
C ILE A 64 16.37 -3.88 -0.54
N LYS A 65 16.95 -4.75 -1.35
CA LYS A 65 16.20 -5.67 -2.22
C LYS A 65 16.04 -6.99 -1.50
N ILE A 66 14.80 -7.47 -1.45
CA ILE A 66 14.44 -8.73 -0.81
C ILE A 66 14.15 -9.75 -1.92
N LEU A 67 14.98 -10.80 -1.99
CA LEU A 67 14.70 -11.97 -2.81
C LEU A 67 14.00 -13.00 -1.91
N HIS A 68 12.87 -13.52 -2.38
CA HIS A 68 12.03 -14.45 -1.64
C HIS A 68 11.49 -15.56 -2.53
N ARG A 69 10.93 -16.61 -1.93
CA ARG A 69 10.32 -17.76 -2.63
C ARG A 69 8.80 -17.86 -2.53
N VAL A 70 8.14 -16.86 -1.94
CA VAL A 70 6.67 -16.83 -1.86
C VAL A 70 6.08 -16.66 -3.27
N GLU A 71 5.34 -17.67 -3.74
CA GLU A 71 4.81 -17.74 -5.12
C GLU A 71 3.80 -16.62 -5.43
N ASN A 72 2.90 -16.31 -4.49
CA ASN A 72 1.83 -15.32 -4.68
C ASN A 72 2.28 -13.86 -4.49
N TYR A 73 3.59 -13.64 -4.29
CA TYR A 73 4.19 -12.31 -4.20
C TYR A 73 4.98 -12.00 -5.47
N ASN A 74 5.02 -10.70 -5.82
CA ASN A 74 5.86 -10.26 -6.92
C ASN A 74 7.34 -10.41 -6.54
N GLN A 75 8.14 -11.05 -7.40
CA GLN A 75 9.56 -11.32 -7.15
C GLN A 75 10.43 -10.05 -6.98
N HIS A 76 9.97 -8.90 -7.49
CA HIS A 76 10.68 -7.64 -7.34
C HIS A 76 10.17 -6.88 -6.10
N VAL A 77 10.82 -7.09 -4.96
CA VAL A 77 10.53 -6.39 -3.71
C VAL A 77 11.74 -5.55 -3.29
N VAL A 78 11.53 -4.24 -3.17
CA VAL A 78 12.54 -3.30 -2.66
C VAL A 78 11.92 -2.44 -1.56
N PHE A 79 12.60 -2.31 -0.43
CA PHE A 79 12.27 -1.34 0.60
C PHE A 79 13.23 -0.16 0.52
N TRP A 80 12.70 1.03 0.24
CA TRP A 80 13.46 2.28 0.11
C TRP A 80 13.64 2.94 1.47
N THR A 81 14.82 3.48 1.73
CA THR A 81 15.11 4.23 2.95
C THR A 81 16.16 5.30 2.73
N MET A 82 16.17 6.31 3.60
CA MET A 82 17.26 7.29 3.69
C MET A 82 18.46 6.77 4.50
N THR A 83 18.26 5.68 5.25
CA THR A 83 19.31 4.98 6.00
C THR A 83 20.24 4.23 5.05
N ASP A 84 21.49 4.06 5.46
CA ASP A 84 22.43 3.20 4.74
C ASP A 84 21.90 1.74 4.66
N PRO A 85 21.82 1.13 3.46
CA PRO A 85 21.34 -0.24 3.31
C PRO A 85 22.14 -1.29 4.08
N GLU A 86 23.46 -1.13 4.20
CA GLU A 86 24.30 -2.07 4.94
C GLU A 86 24.01 -2.00 6.43
N PHE A 87 23.82 -0.78 6.97
CA PHE A 87 23.31 -0.61 8.32
C PHE A 87 21.97 -1.32 8.53
N VAL A 88 21.01 -1.16 7.61
CA VAL A 88 19.70 -1.83 7.69
C VAL A 88 19.86 -3.36 7.72
N ILE A 89 20.67 -3.92 6.83
CA ILE A 89 20.95 -5.36 6.81
C ILE A 89 21.60 -5.82 8.12
N SER A 90 22.51 -5.01 8.68
CA SER A 90 23.15 -5.30 9.97
C SER A 90 22.15 -5.33 11.13
N GLU A 91 21.19 -4.41 11.16
CA GLU A 91 20.13 -4.39 12.17
C GLU A 91 19.18 -5.59 12.03
N ILE A 92 18.84 -5.96 10.80
CA ILE A 92 18.07 -7.19 10.52
C ILE A 92 18.85 -8.42 11.04
N LYS A 93 20.16 -8.53 10.80
CA LYS A 93 20.99 -9.62 11.34
C LYS A 93 20.92 -9.68 12.86
N LYS A 94 21.02 -8.54 13.55
CA LYS A 94 20.96 -8.46 15.02
C LYS A 94 19.63 -8.95 15.61
N THR A 95 18.56 -9.04 14.83
CA THR A 95 17.29 -9.64 15.30
C THR A 95 17.33 -11.17 15.38
N GLY A 96 18.29 -11.84 14.74
CA GLY A 96 18.35 -13.30 14.59
C GLY A 96 17.54 -13.83 13.40
N PHE A 97 16.78 -12.98 12.69
CA PHE A 97 15.94 -13.40 11.57
C PHE A 97 16.70 -14.15 10.47
N LEU A 98 17.88 -13.65 10.07
CA LEU A 98 18.65 -14.25 8.98
C LEU A 98 19.33 -15.57 9.36
N GLU A 99 19.56 -15.82 10.64
CA GLU A 99 20.18 -17.06 11.14
C GLU A 99 19.23 -18.25 10.98
N LYS A 100 17.91 -17.99 11.02
CA LYS A 100 16.87 -19.03 10.88
C LYS A 100 16.49 -19.34 9.42
N THR A 101 17.06 -18.64 8.44
CA THR A 101 16.70 -18.81 7.01
C THR A 101 16.99 -20.21 6.45
N ASN A 102 18.02 -20.88 6.98
CA ASN A 102 18.42 -22.23 6.57
C ASN A 102 17.94 -23.33 7.52
N LEU A 103 17.24 -22.97 8.59
CA LEU A 103 16.71 -23.93 9.54
C LEU A 103 15.33 -24.41 9.08
N HIS A 104 15.11 -25.72 9.09
CA HIS A 104 13.78 -26.27 8.94
C HIS A 104 12.98 -25.98 10.22
N SER A 105 12.30 -24.83 10.26
CA SER A 105 11.27 -24.56 11.26
C SER A 105 9.90 -24.95 10.72
N GLU A 106 8.99 -25.29 11.65
CA GLU A 106 7.58 -25.38 11.32
C GLU A 106 7.10 -24.04 10.73
N LYS A 107 6.31 -24.12 9.65
CA LYS A 107 5.76 -22.92 9.01
C LYS A 107 4.55 -22.45 9.81
N ASP A 108 4.54 -21.17 10.16
CA ASP A 108 3.35 -20.53 10.71
C ASP A 108 2.22 -20.56 9.67
N LEU A 109 1.18 -21.35 9.96
CA LEU A 109 0.03 -21.54 9.09
C LEU A 109 -0.74 -20.23 8.83
N THR A 110 -0.74 -19.30 9.79
CA THR A 110 -1.42 -18.00 9.64
C THR A 110 -0.70 -17.15 8.59
N ILE A 111 0.63 -17.14 8.62
CA ILE A 111 1.45 -16.43 7.62
C ILE A 111 1.28 -17.07 6.25
N VAL A 112 1.28 -18.40 6.17
CA VAL A 112 1.07 -19.13 4.90
C VAL A 112 -0.30 -18.81 4.31
N GLN A 113 -1.35 -18.75 5.12
CA GLN A 113 -2.69 -18.36 4.67
C GLN A 113 -2.73 -16.91 4.18
N GLN A 114 -2.08 -15.97 4.86
CA GLN A 114 -1.98 -14.59 4.41
C GLN A 114 -1.21 -14.47 3.08
N GLN A 115 -0.11 -15.21 2.93
CA GLN A 115 0.68 -15.27 1.70
C GLN A 115 -0.14 -15.78 0.51
N LYS A 116 -1.00 -16.79 0.72
CA LYS A 116 -1.92 -17.30 -0.32
C LYS A 116 -2.89 -16.24 -0.84
N GLN A 117 -3.27 -15.29 0.01
CA GLN A 117 -4.16 -14.19 -0.39
C GLN A 117 -3.42 -13.07 -1.16
N GLY A 118 -2.08 -13.11 -1.23
CA GLY A 118 -1.24 -12.13 -1.90
C GLY A 118 -1.06 -10.82 -1.10
N GLY A 119 -0.21 -9.94 -1.61
CA GLY A 119 0.21 -8.72 -0.91
C GLY A 119 -0.84 -7.61 -0.84
N PHE A 120 -1.73 -7.50 -1.84
CA PHE A 120 -2.69 -6.38 -1.89
C PHE A 120 -3.77 -6.51 -0.80
N PRO A 121 -4.03 -5.47 0.03
CA PRO A 121 -4.84 -5.62 1.24
C PRO A 121 -6.36 -5.65 1.02
N LEU A 122 -6.90 -5.07 -0.05
CA LEU A 122 -8.36 -5.04 -0.28
C LEU A 122 -8.85 -6.30 -1.02
N LYS A 123 -10.10 -6.67 -0.78
CA LYS A 123 -10.80 -7.74 -1.50
C LYS A 123 -10.89 -7.40 -3.00
N PRO A 124 -10.77 -8.38 -3.92
CA PRO A 124 -10.79 -8.12 -5.36
C PRO A 124 -12.04 -7.37 -5.84
N PHE A 125 -13.21 -7.67 -5.27
CA PHE A 125 -14.47 -7.04 -5.67
C PHE A 125 -14.48 -5.53 -5.40
N VAL A 126 -13.76 -5.04 -4.38
CA VAL A 126 -13.70 -3.60 -4.05
C VAL A 126 -13.10 -2.81 -5.20
N LYS A 127 -12.07 -3.36 -5.86
CA LYS A 127 -11.47 -2.74 -7.06
C LYS A 127 -12.50 -2.62 -8.17
N ILE A 128 -13.24 -3.71 -8.42
CA ILE A 128 -14.24 -3.79 -9.48
C ILE A 128 -15.36 -2.78 -9.25
N ILE A 129 -15.95 -2.77 -8.04
CA ILE A 129 -17.03 -1.84 -7.67
C ILE A 129 -16.54 -0.40 -7.79
N PHE A 130 -15.36 -0.08 -7.26
CA PHE A 130 -14.81 1.26 -7.33
C PHE A 130 -14.66 1.71 -8.79
N THR A 131 -14.09 0.88 -9.66
CA THR A 131 -13.93 1.18 -11.09
C THR A 131 -15.27 1.39 -11.80
N ILE A 132 -16.27 0.55 -11.55
CA ILE A 132 -17.60 0.63 -12.19
C ILE A 132 -18.35 1.89 -11.74
N ILE A 133 -18.24 2.28 -10.47
CA ILE A 133 -18.93 3.47 -9.96
C ILE A 133 -18.22 4.75 -10.39
N TRP A 134 -16.88 4.77 -10.35
CA TRP A 134 -16.12 5.99 -10.62
C TRP A 134 -16.20 6.45 -12.07
N TYR A 135 -16.04 5.55 -13.05
CA TYR A 135 -15.96 5.97 -14.45
C TYR A 135 -17.23 6.69 -14.95
N PRO A 136 -18.46 6.20 -14.72
CA PRO A 136 -19.67 6.90 -15.12
C PRO A 136 -19.79 8.30 -14.51
N LEU A 137 -19.38 8.47 -13.25
CA LEU A 137 -19.41 9.77 -12.57
C LEU A 137 -18.49 10.79 -13.22
N PHE A 138 -17.28 10.39 -13.62
CA PHE A 138 -16.40 11.27 -14.40
C PHE A 138 -16.96 11.52 -15.79
N LEU A 139 -17.43 10.50 -16.49
CA LEU A 139 -17.97 10.64 -17.85
C LEU A 139 -19.17 11.60 -17.91
N TYR A 140 -20.00 11.65 -16.86
CA TYR A 140 -21.13 12.58 -16.76
C TYR A 140 -20.72 14.05 -16.97
N ASP A 141 -19.59 14.49 -16.41
CA ASP A 141 -19.12 15.86 -16.57
C ASP A 141 -18.20 16.04 -17.79
N PHE A 142 -17.38 15.04 -18.10
CA PHE A 142 -16.36 15.15 -19.16
C PHE A 142 -16.96 15.01 -20.57
N ILE A 143 -17.98 14.17 -20.78
CA ILE A 143 -18.58 13.98 -22.10
C ILE A 143 -19.22 15.27 -22.64
N PRO A 144 -20.10 15.98 -21.90
CA PRO A 144 -20.70 17.22 -22.39
C PRO A 144 -19.67 18.31 -22.65
N PHE A 145 -18.61 18.37 -21.85
CA PHE A 145 -17.51 19.31 -22.03
C PHE A 145 -16.75 19.06 -23.34
N PHE A 146 -16.34 17.81 -23.61
CA PHE A 146 -15.62 17.48 -24.85
C PHE A 146 -16.48 17.57 -26.12
N TRP A 147 -17.81 17.44 -26.00
CA TRP A 147 -18.72 17.68 -27.12
C TRP A 147 -19.08 19.16 -27.33
N GLY A 148 -18.55 20.07 -26.51
CA GLY A 148 -18.84 21.50 -26.62
C GLY A 148 -20.26 21.87 -26.14
N ASN A 149 -20.97 20.95 -25.49
CA ASN A 149 -22.31 21.19 -24.94
C ASN A 149 -22.29 21.95 -23.60
N LYS A 150 -21.10 22.15 -23.03
CA LYS A 150 -20.90 22.85 -21.75
C LYS A 150 -19.65 23.74 -21.82
N GLU A 151 -19.84 25.03 -21.65
CA GLU A 151 -18.74 26.00 -21.51
C GLU A 151 -18.10 25.91 -20.11
N GLY A 152 -16.84 26.33 -19.98
CA GLY A 152 -16.13 26.36 -18.69
C GLY A 152 -15.24 25.14 -18.43
N LYS A 153 -15.31 24.54 -17.23
CA LYS A 153 -14.45 23.42 -16.81
C LYS A 153 -15.25 22.12 -16.61
N PRO A 154 -14.65 20.93 -16.83
CA PRO A 154 -15.33 19.64 -16.67
C PRO A 154 -15.47 19.19 -15.19
N PHE A 155 -15.44 20.11 -14.22
CA PHE A 155 -15.49 19.79 -12.78
C PHE A 155 -16.88 20.12 -12.22
N GLY A 156 -17.86 19.30 -12.57
CA GLY A 156 -19.25 19.48 -12.18
C GLY A 156 -19.68 18.55 -11.04
N THR A 157 -20.97 18.22 -11.04
CA THR A 157 -21.60 17.37 -10.02
C THR A 157 -21.01 15.97 -10.02
N GLY A 158 -20.72 15.39 -11.18
CA GLY A 158 -20.17 14.03 -11.29
C GLY A 158 -18.81 13.88 -10.60
N VAL A 159 -17.88 14.80 -10.86
CA VAL A 159 -16.57 14.87 -10.20
C VAL A 159 -16.72 15.10 -8.70
N CYS A 160 -17.60 16.01 -8.28
CA CYS A 160 -17.86 16.25 -6.85
C CYS A 160 -18.41 14.99 -6.17
N THR A 161 -19.37 14.29 -6.78
CA THR A 161 -19.90 13.03 -6.25
C THR A 161 -18.83 11.94 -6.18
N ALA A 162 -17.98 11.81 -7.20
CA ALA A 162 -16.88 10.84 -7.20
C ALA A 162 -15.87 11.10 -6.06
N LEU A 163 -15.54 12.37 -5.81
CA LEU A 163 -14.68 12.79 -4.70
C LEU A 163 -15.34 12.61 -3.34
N GLY A 164 -16.62 12.93 -3.22
CA GLY A 164 -17.41 12.70 -1.99
C GLY A 164 -17.47 11.22 -1.63
N LEU A 165 -17.67 10.34 -2.61
CA LEU A 165 -17.62 8.88 -2.42
C LEU A 165 -16.23 8.40 -1.98
N LEU A 166 -15.17 8.94 -2.59
CA LEU A 166 -13.80 8.60 -2.20
C LEU A 166 -13.49 9.06 -0.77
N PHE A 167 -13.89 10.29 -0.42
CA PHE A 167 -13.74 10.86 0.92
C PHE A 167 -14.49 10.05 1.97
N THR A 168 -15.76 9.76 1.74
CA THR A 168 -16.60 8.98 2.66
C THR A 168 -16.10 7.55 2.81
N THR A 169 -15.66 6.91 1.73
CA THR A 169 -15.03 5.58 1.78
C THR A 169 -13.77 5.60 2.65
N ALA A 170 -12.89 6.58 2.46
CA ALA A 170 -11.69 6.73 3.28
C ALA A 170 -12.03 7.00 4.75
N LEU A 171 -13.02 7.85 5.03
CA LEU A 171 -13.47 8.16 6.37
C LEU A 171 -14.04 6.91 7.08
N LEU A 172 -14.98 6.21 6.43
CA LEU A 172 -15.59 4.98 6.95
C LEU A 172 -14.54 3.90 7.21
N THR A 173 -13.53 3.80 6.35
CA THR A 173 -12.39 2.90 6.55
C THR A 173 -11.61 3.20 7.83
N LEU A 174 -11.42 4.48 8.16
CA LEU A 174 -10.70 4.89 9.37
C LEU A 174 -11.52 4.66 10.64
N ILE A 175 -12.83 4.93 10.61
CA ILE A 175 -13.66 4.94 11.83
C ILE A 175 -14.43 3.64 12.06
N SER A 176 -14.84 2.91 11.01
CA SER A 176 -15.75 1.76 11.13
C SER A 176 -15.02 0.43 10.96
N GLY A 177 -15.06 -0.40 12.01
CA GLY A 177 -14.53 -1.77 11.97
C GLY A 177 -15.29 -2.66 10.99
N ASP A 178 -16.61 -2.51 10.89
CA ASP A 178 -17.43 -3.34 10.00
C ASP A 178 -17.25 -2.96 8.54
N PHE A 179 -17.12 -1.66 8.24
CA PHE A 179 -16.76 -1.24 6.89
C PHE A 179 -15.39 -1.79 6.47
N ARG A 180 -14.41 -1.81 7.39
CA ARG A 180 -13.12 -2.46 7.14
C ARG A 180 -13.27 -3.95 6.82
N LYS A 181 -14.09 -4.71 7.56
CA LYS A 181 -14.32 -6.14 7.26
C LYS A 181 -14.93 -6.36 5.87
N LEU A 182 -15.76 -5.42 5.40
CA LEU A 182 -16.32 -5.47 4.05
C LEU A 182 -15.22 -5.32 2.99
N ILE A 183 -14.30 -4.37 3.15
CA ILE A 183 -13.34 -4.03 2.09
C ILE A 183 -11.98 -4.74 2.19
N LEU A 184 -11.51 -5.03 3.40
CA LEU A 184 -10.21 -5.65 3.65
C LEU A 184 -10.31 -7.17 3.50
N LYS A 185 -9.22 -7.78 3.04
CA LYS A 185 -9.05 -9.23 3.09
C LYS A 185 -8.97 -9.73 4.54
N GLU A 186 -9.28 -11.01 4.73
CA GLU A 186 -9.26 -11.64 6.05
C GLU A 186 -7.84 -11.59 6.66
N GLY A 187 -7.76 -11.23 7.94
CA GLY A 187 -6.49 -11.07 8.66
C GLY A 187 -5.73 -9.76 8.38
N ARG A 188 -6.29 -8.83 7.60
CA ARG A 188 -5.75 -7.47 7.41
C ARG A 188 -6.36 -6.49 8.40
N THR A 189 -5.60 -5.48 8.81
CA THR A 189 -5.99 -4.54 9.86
C THR A 189 -6.06 -3.10 9.35
N LEU A 190 -6.46 -2.15 10.20
CA LEU A 190 -6.40 -0.73 9.85
C LEU A 190 -4.95 -0.28 9.55
N ASP A 191 -3.97 -0.77 10.31
CA ASP A 191 -2.56 -0.37 10.17
C ASP A 191 -2.00 -0.72 8.78
N ASP A 192 -2.58 -1.71 8.11
CA ASP A 192 -2.27 -2.10 6.74
C ASP A 192 -2.63 -1.05 5.69
N ILE A 193 -3.53 -0.11 5.99
CA ILE A 193 -3.99 0.89 5.01
C ILE A 193 -4.14 2.31 5.57
N LYS A 194 -3.92 2.51 6.88
CA LYS A 194 -4.14 3.77 7.60
C LYS A 194 -3.51 4.98 6.92
N LYS A 195 -2.22 4.88 6.55
CA LYS A 195 -1.49 5.97 5.90
C LYS A 195 -2.14 6.38 4.58
N SER A 196 -2.48 5.42 3.72
CA SER A 196 -3.18 5.71 2.45
C SER A 196 -4.58 6.25 2.68
N ALA A 197 -5.33 5.70 3.63
CA ALA A 197 -6.69 6.16 3.94
C ALA A 197 -6.69 7.62 4.42
N ILE A 198 -5.76 8.00 5.31
CA ILE A 198 -5.58 9.41 5.74
C ILE A 198 -5.20 10.30 4.55
N PHE A 199 -4.25 9.86 3.72
CA PHE A 199 -3.81 10.63 2.57
C PHE A 199 -4.95 10.86 1.56
N ILE A 200 -5.71 9.81 1.24
CA ILE A 200 -6.88 9.88 0.38
C ILE A 200 -7.94 10.80 0.99
N LEU A 201 -8.23 10.68 2.29
CA LEU A 201 -9.19 11.55 2.98
C LEU A 201 -8.80 13.03 2.84
N LEU A 202 -7.55 13.37 3.08
CA LEU A 202 -7.06 14.75 2.99
C LEU A 202 -7.14 15.30 1.56
N ILE A 203 -6.60 14.56 0.59
CA ILE A 203 -6.59 15.01 -0.81
C ILE A 203 -8.00 15.10 -1.37
N SER A 204 -8.83 14.08 -1.17
CA SER A 204 -10.22 14.10 -1.66
C SER A 204 -11.02 15.21 -1.00
N GLY A 205 -10.80 15.51 0.29
CA GLY A 205 -11.43 16.63 0.97
C GLY A 205 -11.04 17.99 0.38
N ILE A 206 -9.74 18.23 0.16
CA ILE A 206 -9.24 19.47 -0.45
C ILE A 206 -9.75 19.62 -1.89
N MET A 207 -9.70 18.55 -2.68
CA MET A 207 -10.19 18.57 -4.06
C MET A 207 -11.70 18.79 -4.12
N PHE A 208 -12.45 18.16 -3.21
CA PHE A 208 -13.90 18.31 -3.14
C PHE A 208 -14.28 19.75 -2.83
N THR A 209 -13.65 20.39 -1.84
CA THR A 209 -13.94 21.80 -1.52
C THR A 209 -13.57 22.73 -2.68
N ALA A 210 -12.41 22.52 -3.31
CA ALA A 210 -11.96 23.34 -4.43
C ALA A 210 -12.84 23.20 -5.69
N PHE A 211 -13.37 22.00 -5.96
CA PHE A 211 -14.22 21.78 -7.13
C PHE A 211 -15.68 22.12 -6.86
N LEU A 212 -16.14 21.98 -5.62
CA LEU A 212 -17.47 22.43 -5.23
C LEU A 212 -17.61 23.95 -5.40
N THR A 213 -16.58 24.72 -5.08
CA THR A 213 -16.61 26.18 -5.33
C THR A 213 -16.69 26.50 -6.82
N PHE A 214 -15.96 25.80 -7.68
CA PHE A 214 -16.08 25.96 -9.14
C PHE A 214 -17.42 25.51 -9.70
N ALA A 215 -18.07 24.52 -9.09
CA ALA A 215 -19.36 24.03 -9.53
C ALA A 215 -20.52 24.97 -9.14
N LEU A 216 -20.32 25.77 -8.09
CA LEU A 216 -21.30 26.73 -7.58
C LEU A 216 -21.10 28.17 -8.08
N SER A 217 -19.94 28.46 -8.69
CA SER A 217 -19.60 29.75 -9.32
C SER A 217 -20.01 29.79 -10.79
#